data_AF-A0A2D6NVX4-F1
#
_entry.id   AF-A0A2D6NVX4-F1
#
_cell.length_a   1.000
_cell.length_b   1.000
_cell.length_c   1.000
_cell.angle_alpha   90.00
_cell.angle_beta   90.00
_cell.angle_gamma   90.00
#
_symmetry.space_group_name_H-M   'P 1'
#
loop_
_entity.id
_entity.type
_entity.pdbx_description
1 polymer ?
#
loop_
_entity_poly.entity_id
_entity_poly.type
_entity_poly.pdbx_seq_one_letter_code
_entity_poly.pdbx_strand_id
1 'polypeptide(L)'
;MLKIRIYSDERIMSKIFTNLSSMDIEKAIRKEMSGLSFEDGKSELQSMKNFFTTLEDLNVDNFYPDAELQTVKKQYDKFLELVNQLSNFDYHRTDTNIAQERQNLLNSITHQYGHIFNIEKMMLPYLYAKNHKYDEIFKKINESYQGIREQEKNINKVAKDSQEALDSIKTTTGDAVSLYYSKVFAIQASEHDGKAQPWFWSAVISGVVLLLVLIGWLYFALSGKIKTDDWYNMMPILISKGLIISVLYLALHQCIKNYKTHRHLYILNKHRDNALKTFEAFVNASSKDKDVRDTLLTIAAKSIYNINKTGYLSKEEQGNFNLTLNDIMKHITPK
;
A
#
# COMPACT_ATOMS: atom_id res chain seq x y z
N MET A 1 7.21 -58.36 -1.74
CA MET A 1 6.30 -58.50 -0.57
C MET A 1 6.90 -57.75 0.61
N LEU A 2 6.51 -56.49 0.79
CA LEU A 2 6.84 -55.70 1.99
C LEU A 2 5.59 -55.71 2.87
N LYS A 3 5.72 -56.32 4.05
CA LYS A 3 4.66 -56.51 5.04
C LYS A 3 4.08 -55.15 5.44
N ILE A 4 2.79 -54.97 5.16
CA ILE A 4 1.94 -53.97 5.81
C ILE A 4 1.89 -54.36 7.29
N ARG A 5 2.57 -53.58 8.13
CA ARG A 5 2.46 -53.70 9.57
C ARG A 5 1.16 -53.00 9.96
N ILE A 6 0.09 -53.78 10.03
CA ILE A 6 -1.18 -53.38 10.63
C ILE A 6 -0.87 -53.16 12.12
N TYR A 7 -0.67 -51.91 12.52
CA TYR A 7 -0.76 -51.52 13.92
C TYR A 7 -2.24 -51.26 14.22
N SER A 8 -2.91 -52.34 14.64
CA SER A 8 -4.10 -52.26 15.47
C SER A 8 -3.64 -52.06 16.91
N ASP A 9 -3.56 -50.81 17.35
CA ASP A 9 -3.65 -50.44 18.76
C ASP A 9 -4.12 -48.99 18.80
N GLU A 10 -5.07 -48.69 19.68
CA GLU A 10 -5.86 -47.47 19.73
C GLU A 10 -5.04 -46.17 19.50
N ARG A 11 -5.45 -45.38 18.51
CA ARG A 11 -4.76 -44.17 18.05
C ARG A 11 -4.46 -43.21 19.21
N ILE A 12 -3.20 -42.77 19.29
CA ILE A 12 -2.69 -41.89 20.35
C ILE A 12 -3.52 -40.60 20.40
N MET A 13 -3.76 -39.96 19.26
CA MET A 13 -4.47 -38.68 19.21
C MET A 13 -5.99 -38.81 19.42
N SER A 14 -6.63 -39.92 19.03
CA SER A 14 -8.08 -40.11 19.26
C SER A 14 -8.44 -40.30 20.74
N LYS A 15 -7.49 -40.75 21.57
CA LYS A 15 -7.65 -40.78 23.04
C LYS A 15 -7.34 -39.43 23.70
N ILE A 16 -6.52 -38.60 23.07
CA ILE A 16 -6.02 -37.34 23.63
C ILE A 16 -7.09 -36.25 23.59
N PHE A 17 -7.89 -36.15 22.52
CA PHE A 17 -8.84 -35.04 22.34
C PHE A 17 -10.21 -35.21 23.01
N THR A 18 -10.35 -36.16 23.93
CA THR A 18 -11.62 -36.53 24.61
C THR A 18 -12.32 -35.34 25.29
N ASN A 19 -11.61 -34.25 25.60
CA ASN A 19 -12.14 -33.07 26.29
C ASN A 19 -12.16 -31.78 25.45
N LEU A 20 -11.76 -31.82 24.18
CA LEU A 20 -11.64 -30.59 23.36
C LEU A 20 -13.01 -30.06 22.89
N SER A 21 -13.92 -30.97 22.53
CA SER A 21 -15.28 -30.64 22.07
C SER A 21 -16.19 -30.12 23.20
N SER A 22 -15.97 -30.57 24.43
CA SER A 22 -16.72 -30.13 25.63
C SER A 22 -16.19 -28.84 26.27
N MET A 23 -15.02 -28.36 25.83
CA MET A 23 -14.39 -27.16 26.36
C MET A 23 -15.08 -25.90 25.84
N ASP A 24 -15.73 -25.17 26.76
CA ASP A 24 -16.40 -23.91 26.49
C ASP A 24 -15.47 -22.73 26.81
N ILE A 25 -14.79 -22.23 25.78
CA ILE A 25 -13.85 -21.10 25.87
C ILE A 25 -14.59 -19.82 26.31
N GLU A 26 -15.87 -19.65 25.95
CA GLU A 26 -16.67 -18.49 26.36
C GLU A 26 -16.89 -18.49 27.88
N LYS A 27 -17.14 -19.67 28.47
CA LYS A 27 -17.20 -19.82 29.94
C LYS A 27 -15.87 -19.61 30.63
N ALA A 28 -14.75 -19.97 30.00
CA ALA A 28 -13.42 -19.77 30.59
C ALA A 28 -13.01 -18.29 30.60
N ILE A 29 -13.49 -17.50 29.63
CA ILE A 29 -13.17 -16.07 29.50
C ILE A 29 -13.92 -15.20 30.51
N ARG A 30 -15.06 -15.69 31.04
CA ARG A 30 -15.80 -15.09 32.15
C ARG A 30 -16.14 -13.62 31.90
N LYS A 31 -16.83 -13.37 30.80
CA LYS A 31 -17.19 -12.04 30.26
C LYS A 31 -17.92 -11.15 31.28
N GLU A 32 -18.65 -11.76 32.20
CA GLU A 32 -19.38 -11.14 33.30
C GLU A 32 -18.48 -10.41 34.33
N MET A 33 -17.16 -10.63 34.28
CA MET A 33 -16.19 -10.02 35.20
C MET A 33 -15.73 -8.66 34.68
N SER A 34 -16.47 -7.60 35.07
CA SER A 34 -16.14 -6.22 34.71
C SER A 34 -14.69 -5.85 35.09
N GLY A 35 -13.81 -5.70 34.09
CA GLY A 35 -12.40 -5.33 34.25
C GLY A 35 -11.44 -6.44 34.68
N LEU A 36 -11.94 -7.62 35.07
CA LEU A 36 -11.12 -8.78 35.47
C LEU A 36 -11.32 -10.00 34.55
N SER A 37 -12.13 -9.89 33.50
CA SER A 37 -12.33 -10.95 32.50
C SER A 37 -11.07 -11.23 31.69
N PHE A 38 -11.03 -12.37 30.99
CA PHE A 38 -9.92 -12.77 30.11
C PHE A 38 -10.21 -12.51 28.63
N GLU A 39 -11.10 -11.56 28.32
CA GLU A 39 -11.51 -11.24 26.94
C GLU A 39 -10.33 -10.92 26.02
N ASP A 40 -9.28 -10.29 26.57
CA ASP A 40 -8.06 -9.94 25.83
C ASP A 40 -7.34 -11.16 25.23
N GLY A 41 -7.47 -12.34 25.84
CA GLY A 41 -6.83 -13.59 25.38
C GLY A 41 -7.75 -14.51 24.58
N LYS A 42 -8.96 -14.04 24.23
CA LYS A 42 -10.00 -14.86 23.58
C LYS A 42 -9.56 -15.42 22.24
N SER A 43 -8.97 -14.58 21.40
CA SER A 43 -8.57 -14.92 20.03
C SER A 43 -7.52 -16.04 20.03
N GLU A 44 -6.55 -15.94 20.93
CA GLU A 44 -5.48 -16.91 21.14
C GLU A 44 -6.03 -18.24 21.63
N LEU A 45 -6.92 -18.23 22.62
CA LEU A 45 -7.59 -19.43 23.13
C LEU A 45 -8.41 -20.16 22.06
N GLN A 46 -9.16 -19.41 21.25
CA GLN A 46 -9.93 -19.97 20.13
C GLN A 46 -9.01 -20.56 19.06
N SER A 47 -7.92 -19.87 18.72
CA SER A 47 -6.94 -20.36 17.73
C SER A 47 -6.27 -21.66 18.19
N MET A 48 -5.84 -21.73 19.45
CA MET A 48 -5.28 -22.95 20.04
C MET A 48 -6.28 -24.11 20.00
N LYS A 49 -7.55 -23.87 20.35
CA LYS A 49 -8.61 -24.89 20.26
C LYS A 49 -8.80 -25.38 18.82
N ASN A 50 -8.94 -24.46 17.87
CA ASN A 50 -9.16 -24.79 16.45
C ASN A 50 -8.01 -25.62 15.88
N PHE A 51 -6.77 -25.32 16.25
CA PHE A 51 -5.61 -26.09 15.84
C PHE A 51 -5.74 -27.55 16.28
N PHE A 52 -6.02 -27.80 17.56
CA PHE A 52 -6.19 -29.16 18.06
C PHE A 52 -7.39 -29.89 17.43
N THR A 53 -8.50 -29.19 17.17
CA THR A 53 -9.65 -29.76 16.43
C THR A 53 -9.24 -30.16 15.01
N THR A 54 -8.46 -29.33 14.33
CA THR A 54 -7.96 -29.61 12.99
C THR A 54 -7.04 -30.85 12.98
N LEU A 55 -6.22 -31.04 14.01
CA LEU A 55 -5.39 -32.23 14.13
C LEU A 55 -6.23 -33.50 14.39
N GLU A 56 -7.33 -33.38 15.15
CA GLU A 56 -8.28 -34.47 15.34
C GLU A 56 -8.92 -34.88 14.00
N ASP A 57 -9.43 -33.90 13.24
CA ASP A 57 -10.10 -34.11 11.95
C ASP A 57 -9.18 -34.75 10.90
N LEU A 58 -7.90 -34.35 10.88
CA LEU A 58 -6.92 -34.79 9.88
C LEU A 58 -6.26 -36.14 10.21
N ASN A 59 -6.62 -36.78 11.35
CA ASN A 59 -6.18 -38.11 11.75
C ASN A 59 -4.64 -38.29 11.65
N VAL A 60 -3.93 -37.43 12.40
CA VAL A 60 -2.49 -37.19 12.26
C VAL A 60 -1.59 -38.35 12.69
N ASP A 61 -2.14 -39.35 13.38
CA ASP A 61 -1.40 -40.53 13.86
C ASP A 61 -0.66 -41.29 12.76
N ASN A 62 -1.18 -41.25 11.52
CA ASN A 62 -0.58 -41.96 10.39
C ASN A 62 0.57 -41.20 9.70
N PHE A 63 0.79 -39.94 10.07
CA PHE A 63 1.65 -39.04 9.31
C PHE A 63 2.93 -38.60 10.04
N TYR A 64 2.96 -38.76 11.37
CA TYR A 64 4.08 -38.33 12.22
C TYR A 64 4.59 -39.47 13.10
N PRO A 65 5.89 -39.49 13.44
CA PRO A 65 6.41 -40.41 14.43
C PRO A 65 5.89 -40.09 15.84
N ASP A 66 5.90 -41.11 16.71
CA ASP A 66 5.33 -41.02 18.06
C ASP A 66 5.98 -39.91 18.91
N ALA A 67 7.27 -39.61 18.72
CA ALA A 67 7.97 -38.59 19.50
C ALA A 67 7.41 -37.17 19.26
N GLU A 68 7.06 -36.88 18.01
CA GLU A 68 6.44 -35.63 17.59
C GLU A 68 5.00 -35.55 18.11
N LEU A 69 4.24 -36.65 18.03
CA LEU A 69 2.89 -36.73 18.60
C LEU A 69 2.89 -36.54 20.12
N GLN A 70 3.89 -37.06 20.84
CA GLN A 70 4.06 -36.81 22.28
C GLN A 70 4.39 -35.35 22.59
N THR A 71 5.11 -34.67 21.69
CA THR A 71 5.38 -33.24 21.82
C THR A 71 4.09 -32.42 21.67
N VAL A 72 3.25 -32.77 20.70
CA VAL A 72 1.93 -32.16 20.50
C VAL A 72 1.04 -32.40 21.71
N LYS A 73 0.99 -33.64 22.21
CA LYS A 73 0.24 -34.00 23.43
C LYS A 73 0.66 -33.14 24.61
N LYS A 74 1.95 -32.96 24.84
CA LYS A 74 2.46 -32.13 25.94
C LYS A 74 1.95 -30.69 25.85
N GLN A 75 1.80 -30.13 24.65
CA GLN A 75 1.23 -28.78 24.49
C GLN A 75 -0.28 -28.76 24.65
N TYR A 76 -0.96 -29.82 24.25
CA TYR A 76 -2.39 -30.00 24.51
C TYR A 76 -2.68 -30.06 26.01
N ASP A 77 -1.93 -30.87 26.77
CA ASP A 77 -2.10 -31.00 28.23
C ASP A 77 -1.91 -29.64 28.94
N LYS A 78 -0.90 -28.86 28.52
CA LYS A 78 -0.67 -27.50 29.02
C LYS A 78 -1.79 -26.52 28.68
N PHE A 79 -2.35 -26.63 27.48
CA PHE A 79 -3.49 -25.82 27.08
C PHE A 79 -4.73 -26.16 27.94
N LEU A 80 -4.98 -27.44 28.22
CA LEU A 80 -6.05 -27.86 29.13
C LEU A 80 -5.84 -27.30 30.55
N GLU A 81 -4.62 -27.41 31.08
CA GLU A 81 -4.28 -26.89 32.39
C GLU A 81 -4.53 -25.38 32.47
N LEU A 82 -4.12 -24.63 31.46
CA LEU A 82 -4.36 -23.20 31.37
C LEU A 82 -5.86 -22.87 31.35
N VAL A 83 -6.66 -23.55 30.54
CA VAL A 83 -8.12 -23.33 30.51
C VAL A 83 -8.77 -23.67 31.85
N ASN A 84 -8.29 -24.70 32.54
CA ASN A 84 -8.75 -25.04 33.90
C ASN A 84 -8.36 -23.95 34.91
N GLN A 85 -7.16 -23.37 34.82
CA GLN A 85 -6.74 -22.27 35.69
C GLN A 85 -7.62 -21.02 35.48
N LEU A 86 -7.91 -20.66 34.22
CA LEU A 86 -8.84 -19.57 33.89
C LEU A 86 -10.24 -19.86 34.43
N SER A 87 -10.72 -21.09 34.25
CA SER A 87 -12.03 -21.53 34.70
C SER A 87 -12.16 -21.65 36.22
N ASN A 88 -11.06 -21.69 36.97
CA ASN A 88 -11.03 -21.75 38.44
C ASN A 88 -10.52 -20.46 39.09
N PHE A 89 -10.25 -19.41 38.30
CA PHE A 89 -9.79 -18.13 38.79
C PHE A 89 -10.81 -17.51 39.75
N ASP A 90 -10.43 -17.29 41.01
CA ASP A 90 -11.35 -16.75 42.02
C ASP A 90 -11.29 -15.21 42.06
N TYR A 91 -12.30 -14.60 41.45
CA TYR A 91 -12.45 -13.15 41.32
C TYR A 91 -13.13 -12.50 42.54
N HIS A 92 -13.63 -13.29 43.49
CA HIS A 92 -14.26 -12.78 44.72
C HIS A 92 -13.27 -12.58 45.85
N ARG A 93 -12.00 -12.97 45.65
CA ARG A 93 -10.94 -12.71 46.60
C ARG A 93 -10.76 -11.21 46.77
N THR A 94 -10.31 -10.80 47.96
CA THR A 94 -10.12 -9.39 48.33
C THR A 94 -8.65 -9.02 48.47
N ASP A 95 -7.73 -9.89 48.04
CA ASP A 95 -6.28 -9.63 48.09
C ASP A 95 -5.81 -8.72 46.95
N THR A 96 -4.79 -7.92 47.24
CA THR A 96 -4.23 -6.91 46.31
C THR A 96 -3.53 -7.50 45.09
N ASN A 97 -3.39 -8.84 45.00
CA ASN A 97 -2.59 -9.53 43.99
C ASN A 97 -3.42 -10.05 42.78
N ILE A 98 -4.75 -9.95 42.82
CA ILE A 98 -5.65 -10.55 41.83
C ILE A 98 -5.40 -10.00 40.41
N ALA A 99 -5.16 -8.69 40.30
CA ALA A 99 -4.87 -8.05 39.01
C ALA A 99 -3.54 -8.56 38.41
N GLN A 100 -2.53 -8.82 39.25
CA GLN A 100 -1.25 -9.37 38.81
C GLN A 100 -1.37 -10.85 38.44
N GLU A 101 -2.14 -11.62 39.21
CA GLU A 101 -2.44 -13.03 38.89
C GLU A 101 -3.19 -13.15 37.55
N ARG A 102 -4.19 -12.28 37.31
CA ARG A 102 -4.85 -12.16 36.00
C ARG A 102 -3.85 -11.86 34.89
N GLN A 103 -2.95 -10.88 35.10
CA GLN A 103 -1.97 -10.52 34.08
C GLN A 103 -0.98 -11.67 33.79
N ASN A 104 -0.60 -12.43 34.80
CA ASN A 104 0.25 -13.61 34.64
C ASN A 104 -0.46 -14.71 33.83
N LEU A 105 -1.76 -14.90 34.04
CA LEU A 105 -2.58 -15.83 33.24
C LEU A 105 -2.72 -15.36 31.80
N LEU A 106 -2.96 -14.07 31.55
CA LEU A 106 -2.95 -13.50 30.19
C LEU A 106 -1.62 -13.71 29.49
N ASN A 107 -0.51 -13.41 30.17
CA ASN A 107 0.81 -13.67 29.64
C ASN A 107 0.98 -15.17 29.33
N SER A 108 0.48 -16.07 30.18
CA SER A 108 0.54 -17.52 29.95
C SER A 108 -0.23 -17.95 28.71
N ILE A 109 -1.38 -17.32 28.41
CA ILE A 109 -2.11 -17.48 27.15
C ILE A 109 -1.24 -17.10 25.96
N THR A 110 -0.64 -15.90 25.98
CA THR A 110 0.21 -15.42 24.88
C THR A 110 1.40 -16.35 24.64
N HIS A 111 2.08 -16.78 25.69
CA HIS A 111 3.25 -17.67 25.56
C HIS A 111 2.85 -19.06 25.05
N GLN A 112 1.75 -19.64 25.56
CA GLN A 112 1.28 -20.95 25.13
C GLN A 112 0.80 -20.92 23.66
N TYR A 113 0.15 -19.85 23.24
CA TYR A 113 -0.20 -19.63 21.84
C TYR A 113 1.06 -19.59 20.95
N GLY A 114 2.11 -18.88 21.37
CA GLY A 114 3.37 -18.86 20.65
C GLY A 114 4.01 -20.25 20.49
N HIS A 115 3.93 -21.11 21.51
CA HIS A 115 4.41 -22.49 21.42
C HIS A 115 3.59 -23.34 20.44
N ILE A 116 2.26 -23.24 20.49
CA ILE A 116 1.36 -23.98 19.61
C ILE A 116 1.49 -23.51 18.16
N PHE A 117 1.53 -22.20 17.92
CA PHE A 117 1.73 -21.62 16.59
C PHE A 117 3.03 -22.10 15.91
N ASN A 118 4.11 -22.26 16.70
CA ASN A 118 5.37 -22.79 16.20
C ASN A 118 5.28 -24.26 15.75
N ILE A 119 4.40 -25.05 16.35
CA ILE A 119 4.12 -26.42 15.92
C ILE A 119 3.19 -26.38 14.70
N GLU A 120 2.15 -25.55 14.75
CA GLU A 120 1.16 -25.37 13.68
C GLU A 120 1.81 -25.04 12.34
N LYS A 121 2.70 -24.04 12.31
CA LYS A 121 3.41 -23.61 11.10
C LYS A 121 4.23 -24.72 10.44
N MET A 122 4.68 -25.71 11.22
CA MET A 122 5.48 -26.82 10.72
C MET A 122 4.59 -27.98 10.30
N MET A 123 3.54 -28.28 11.08
CA MET A 123 2.75 -29.49 10.88
C MET A 123 1.59 -29.33 9.90
N LEU A 124 0.85 -28.21 9.95
CA LEU A 124 -0.33 -28.04 9.09
C LEU A 124 0.03 -28.08 7.61
N PRO A 125 1.06 -27.36 7.10
CA PRO A 125 1.39 -27.42 5.68
C PRO A 125 1.72 -28.85 5.20
N TYR A 126 2.42 -29.63 6.02
CA TYR A 126 2.72 -31.04 5.72
C TYR A 126 1.46 -31.91 5.71
N LEU A 127 0.56 -31.73 6.67
CA LEU A 127 -0.71 -32.47 6.73
C LEU A 127 -1.64 -32.13 5.57
N TYR A 128 -1.78 -30.85 5.24
CA TYR A 128 -2.55 -30.40 4.07
C TYR A 128 -1.95 -30.95 2.77
N ALA A 129 -0.62 -30.93 2.64
CA ALA A 129 0.07 -31.52 1.48
C ALA A 129 -0.12 -33.04 1.38
N LYS A 130 -0.25 -33.76 2.49
CA LYS A 130 -0.47 -35.22 2.52
C LYS A 130 -1.93 -35.62 2.36
N ASN A 131 -2.89 -34.81 2.83
CA ASN A 131 -4.32 -35.15 2.81
C ASN A 131 -5.07 -34.70 1.54
N HIS A 132 -4.60 -33.70 0.76
CA HIS A 132 -5.31 -33.27 -0.46
C HIS A 132 -4.39 -32.84 -1.63
N LYS A 133 -4.59 -33.49 -2.78
CA LYS A 133 -4.24 -33.06 -4.17
C LYS A 133 -2.91 -32.32 -4.31
N TYR A 134 -1.84 -33.08 -4.11
CA TYR A 134 -0.45 -32.67 -4.31
C TYR A 134 -0.24 -31.92 -5.65
N ASP A 135 -0.83 -32.38 -6.75
CA ASP A 135 -0.53 -31.84 -8.08
C ASP A 135 -1.00 -30.40 -8.31
N GLU A 136 -2.18 -30.00 -7.82
CA GLU A 136 -2.68 -28.63 -8.00
C GLU A 136 -1.96 -27.63 -7.10
N ILE A 137 -1.65 -28.04 -5.87
CA ILE A 137 -0.92 -27.20 -4.92
C ILE A 137 0.55 -27.14 -5.30
N PHE A 138 1.20 -28.23 -5.71
CA PHE A 138 2.58 -28.19 -6.18
C PHE A 138 2.69 -27.40 -7.49
N LYS A 139 1.70 -27.48 -8.38
CA LYS A 139 1.65 -26.62 -9.57
C LYS A 139 1.53 -25.14 -9.18
N LYS A 140 0.59 -24.76 -8.31
CA LYS A 140 0.44 -23.37 -7.83
C LYS A 140 1.62 -22.88 -7.00
N ILE A 141 2.20 -23.74 -6.16
CA ILE A 141 3.39 -23.44 -5.38
C ILE A 141 4.57 -23.29 -6.32
N ASN A 142 4.75 -24.15 -7.34
CA ASN A 142 5.87 -24.04 -8.26
C ASN A 142 5.69 -22.86 -9.24
N GLU A 143 4.47 -22.54 -9.68
CA GLU A 143 4.15 -21.30 -10.42
C GLU A 143 4.38 -20.06 -9.55
N SER A 144 3.98 -20.09 -8.29
CA SER A 144 4.23 -19.01 -7.32
C SER A 144 5.70 -18.95 -6.91
N TYR A 145 6.43 -20.06 -6.86
CA TYR A 145 7.86 -20.13 -6.51
C TYR A 145 8.73 -19.76 -7.70
N GLN A 146 8.30 -20.04 -8.93
CA GLN A 146 8.91 -19.49 -10.14
C GLN A 146 8.56 -18.01 -10.28
N GLY A 147 7.34 -17.59 -9.98
CA GLY A 147 6.94 -16.18 -9.93
C GLY A 147 7.68 -15.40 -8.85
N ILE A 148 7.88 -15.98 -7.66
CA ILE A 148 8.68 -15.44 -6.56
C ILE A 148 10.17 -15.54 -6.88
N ARG A 149 10.68 -16.58 -7.54
CA ARG A 149 12.07 -16.63 -8.02
C ARG A 149 12.34 -15.69 -9.17
N GLU A 150 11.35 -15.43 -10.01
CA GLU A 150 11.45 -14.49 -11.12
C GLU A 150 11.31 -13.08 -10.58
N GLN A 151 10.45 -12.84 -9.58
CA GLN A 151 10.43 -11.61 -8.80
C GLN A 151 11.67 -11.45 -7.95
N GLU A 152 12.26 -12.49 -7.35
CA GLU A 152 13.51 -12.44 -6.59
C GLU A 152 14.72 -12.38 -7.51
N LYS A 153 14.69 -12.96 -8.70
CA LYS A 153 15.69 -12.73 -9.74
C LYS A 153 15.53 -11.33 -10.28
N ASN A 154 14.32 -10.81 -10.47
CA ASN A 154 14.09 -9.44 -10.89
C ASN A 154 14.35 -8.46 -9.75
N ILE A 155 14.17 -8.81 -8.48
CA ILE A 155 14.45 -7.97 -7.31
C ILE A 155 15.92 -8.05 -6.95
N ASN A 156 16.58 -9.21 -7.07
CA ASN A 156 18.03 -9.32 -6.89
C ASN A 156 18.79 -8.84 -8.12
N LYS A 157 18.23 -8.93 -9.33
CA LYS A 157 18.77 -8.29 -10.53
C LYS A 157 18.45 -6.81 -10.51
N VAL A 158 17.28 -6.34 -10.11
CA VAL A 158 17.02 -4.91 -9.91
C VAL A 158 17.80 -4.38 -8.72
N ALA A 159 18.01 -5.13 -7.64
CA ALA A 159 18.85 -4.72 -6.51
C ALA A 159 20.33 -4.81 -6.85
N LYS A 160 20.78 -5.78 -7.65
CA LYS A 160 22.15 -5.85 -8.16
C LYS A 160 22.40 -4.82 -9.25
N ASP A 161 21.50 -4.63 -10.20
CA ASP A 161 21.54 -3.57 -11.21
C ASP A 161 21.37 -2.19 -10.54
N SER A 162 20.59 -2.08 -9.46
CA SER A 162 20.48 -0.85 -8.65
C SER A 162 21.66 -0.68 -7.72
N GLN A 163 22.31 -1.73 -7.25
CA GLN A 163 23.51 -1.66 -6.42
C GLN A 163 24.74 -1.41 -7.30
N GLU A 164 24.82 -1.97 -8.50
CA GLU A 164 25.80 -1.67 -9.54
C GLU A 164 25.53 -0.29 -10.16
N ALA A 165 24.26 0.12 -10.31
CA ALA A 165 23.92 1.51 -10.64
C ALA A 165 24.26 2.44 -9.47
N LEU A 166 23.93 2.12 -8.22
CA LEU A 166 24.26 2.93 -7.04
C LEU A 166 25.77 2.95 -6.77
N ASP A 167 26.49 1.87 -7.06
CA ASP A 167 27.94 1.78 -6.90
C ASP A 167 28.62 2.49 -8.07
N SER A 168 28.16 2.36 -9.31
CA SER A 168 28.62 3.22 -10.43
C SER A 168 28.27 4.70 -10.24
N ILE A 169 27.16 5.01 -9.55
CA ILE A 169 26.75 6.35 -9.11
C ILE A 169 27.60 6.86 -7.91
N LYS A 170 28.04 5.97 -7.01
CA LYS A 170 28.84 6.30 -5.82
C LYS A 170 30.34 6.36 -6.10
N THR A 171 30.85 5.57 -7.05
CA THR A 171 32.28 5.55 -7.42
C THR A 171 32.64 6.59 -8.47
N THR A 172 31.65 7.30 -9.02
CA THR A 172 31.86 8.33 -10.06
C THR A 172 31.19 9.63 -9.62
N THR A 173 31.99 10.58 -9.15
CA THR A 173 31.62 11.94 -8.73
C THR A 173 30.49 12.56 -9.55
N GLY A 174 29.42 13.10 -8.94
CA GLY A 174 28.49 14.13 -9.48
C GLY A 174 27.70 13.88 -10.79
N ASP A 175 28.26 13.12 -11.72
CA ASP A 175 27.93 13.07 -13.15
C ASP A 175 26.87 12.00 -13.44
N ALA A 176 26.86 10.90 -12.69
CA ALA A 176 25.84 9.86 -12.81
C ALA A 176 24.50 10.24 -12.13
N VAL A 177 24.56 11.07 -11.08
CA VAL A 177 23.36 11.54 -10.34
C VAL A 177 22.56 12.52 -11.19
N SER A 178 23.22 13.45 -11.88
CA SER A 178 22.54 14.43 -12.74
C SER A 178 21.83 13.77 -13.93
N LEU A 179 22.45 12.76 -14.55
CA LEU A 179 21.84 11.93 -15.60
C LEU A 179 20.58 11.19 -15.13
N TYR A 180 20.64 10.60 -13.93
CA TYR A 180 19.50 9.87 -13.38
C TYR A 180 18.29 10.81 -13.20
N TYR A 181 18.48 11.95 -12.55
CA TYR A 181 17.40 12.93 -12.36
C TYR A 181 16.96 13.56 -13.69
N SER A 182 17.86 13.79 -14.64
CA SER A 182 17.53 14.23 -16.00
C SER A 182 16.55 13.26 -16.67
N LYS A 183 16.82 11.94 -16.61
CA LYS A 183 15.91 10.91 -17.15
C LYS A 183 14.54 10.94 -16.46
N VAL A 184 14.50 11.06 -15.13
CA VAL A 184 13.24 11.16 -14.37
C VAL A 184 12.42 12.37 -14.81
N PHE A 185 13.04 13.55 -14.92
CA PHE A 185 12.35 14.75 -15.39
C PHE A 185 11.94 14.66 -16.87
N ALA A 186 12.72 13.98 -17.71
CA ALA A 186 12.34 13.73 -19.11
C ALA A 186 11.09 12.85 -19.23
N ILE A 187 10.99 11.79 -18.40
CA ILE A 187 9.81 10.93 -18.34
C ILE A 187 8.59 11.74 -17.86
N GLN A 188 8.72 12.47 -16.74
CA GLN A 188 7.63 13.30 -16.22
C GLN A 188 7.19 14.39 -17.19
N ALA A 189 8.13 14.97 -17.95
CA ALA A 189 7.80 15.89 -19.03
C ALA A 189 6.95 15.20 -20.09
N SER A 190 7.38 14.02 -20.58
CA SER A 190 6.63 13.26 -21.59
C SER A 190 5.22 12.87 -21.12
N GLU A 191 5.06 12.50 -19.85
CA GLU A 191 3.73 12.20 -19.28
C GLU A 191 2.81 13.42 -19.27
N HIS A 192 3.33 14.57 -18.86
CA HIS A 192 2.54 15.82 -18.87
C HIS A 192 2.24 16.31 -20.28
N ASP A 193 3.12 16.09 -21.25
CA ASP A 193 2.84 16.38 -22.66
C ASP A 193 1.75 15.46 -23.21
N GLY A 194 1.84 14.15 -22.92
CA GLY A 194 0.82 13.17 -23.28
C GLY A 194 -0.54 13.48 -22.67
N LYS A 195 -0.60 13.99 -21.43
CA LYS A 195 -1.84 14.43 -20.79
C LYS A 195 -2.35 15.78 -21.30
N ALA A 196 -1.47 16.68 -21.75
CA ALA A 196 -1.88 17.98 -22.27
C ALA A 196 -2.70 17.85 -23.57
N GLN A 197 -2.34 16.91 -24.45
CA GLN A 197 -3.01 16.72 -25.74
C GLN A 197 -4.52 16.42 -25.63
N PRO A 198 -4.97 15.44 -24.81
CA PRO A 198 -6.39 15.23 -24.55
C PRO A 198 -7.10 16.47 -24.00
N TRP A 199 -6.49 17.19 -23.05
CA TRP A 199 -7.10 18.41 -22.50
C TRP A 199 -7.26 19.52 -23.53
N PHE A 200 -6.34 19.63 -24.48
CA PHE A 200 -6.47 20.55 -25.61
C PHE A 200 -7.68 20.19 -26.48
N TRP A 201 -7.80 18.92 -26.89
CA TRP A 201 -8.94 18.47 -27.68
C TRP A 201 -10.27 18.62 -26.93
N SER A 202 -10.31 18.31 -25.63
CA SER A 202 -11.49 18.54 -24.79
C SER A 202 -11.87 20.02 -24.72
N ALA A 203 -10.89 20.93 -24.63
CA ALA A 203 -11.13 22.38 -24.68
C ALA A 203 -11.71 22.80 -26.05
N VAL A 204 -11.16 22.30 -27.16
CA VAL A 204 -11.68 22.58 -28.51
C VAL A 204 -13.12 22.09 -28.67
N ILE A 205 -13.40 20.84 -28.27
CA ILE A 205 -14.75 20.25 -28.36
C ILE A 205 -15.74 21.06 -27.51
N SER A 206 -15.39 21.38 -26.27
CA SER A 206 -16.27 22.19 -25.40
C SER A 206 -16.52 23.60 -25.95
N GLY A 207 -15.52 24.22 -26.58
CA GLY A 207 -15.67 25.50 -27.28
C GLY A 207 -16.59 25.41 -28.50
N VAL A 208 -16.47 24.36 -29.31
CA VAL A 208 -17.36 24.12 -30.46
C VAL A 208 -18.80 23.89 -30.00
N VAL A 209 -19.01 23.09 -28.95
CA VAL A 209 -20.34 22.85 -28.37
C VAL A 209 -20.95 24.15 -27.85
N LEU A 210 -20.19 24.97 -27.12
CA LEU A 210 -20.66 26.27 -26.65
C LEU A 210 -21.06 27.19 -27.82
N LEU A 211 -20.27 27.23 -28.88
CA LEU A 211 -20.55 28.02 -30.08
C LEU A 211 -21.81 27.53 -30.81
N LEU A 212 -22.01 26.22 -30.95
CA LEU A 212 -23.22 25.65 -31.56
C LEU A 212 -24.48 25.97 -30.73
N VAL A 213 -24.40 25.93 -29.41
CA VAL A 213 -25.51 26.31 -28.52
C VAL A 213 -25.89 27.78 -28.71
N LEU A 214 -24.89 28.66 -28.78
CA LEU A 214 -25.10 30.10 -29.01
C LEU A 214 -25.73 30.37 -30.39
N ILE A 215 -25.25 29.70 -31.44
CA ILE A 215 -25.82 29.82 -32.80
C ILE A 215 -27.26 29.29 -32.83
N GLY A 216 -27.53 28.14 -32.21
CA GLY A 216 -28.87 27.56 -32.15
C GLY A 216 -29.86 28.49 -31.44
N TRP A 217 -29.44 29.16 -30.38
CA TRP A 217 -30.25 30.20 -29.75
C TRP A 217 -30.46 31.42 -30.62
N LEU A 218 -29.42 31.92 -31.29
CA LEU A 218 -29.52 33.09 -32.15
C LEU A 218 -30.48 32.81 -33.32
N TYR A 219 -30.41 31.62 -33.91
CA TYR A 219 -31.36 31.16 -34.92
C TYR A 219 -32.80 31.10 -34.39
N PHE A 220 -33.00 30.54 -33.19
CA PHE A 220 -34.34 30.44 -32.59
C PHE A 220 -34.91 31.83 -32.19
N ALA A 221 -34.06 32.75 -31.74
CA ALA A 221 -34.42 34.13 -31.43
C ALA A 221 -34.83 34.91 -32.70
N LEU A 222 -34.06 34.80 -33.79
CA LEU A 222 -34.36 35.44 -35.07
C LEU A 222 -35.58 34.84 -35.79
N SER A 223 -35.88 33.56 -35.54
CA SER A 223 -37.05 32.89 -36.13
C SER A 223 -38.40 33.46 -35.66
N GLY A 224 -38.42 34.40 -34.69
CA GLY A 224 -39.63 35.08 -34.23
C GLY A 224 -40.67 34.17 -33.56
N LYS A 225 -40.30 32.90 -33.26
CA LYS A 225 -41.19 31.89 -32.67
C LYS A 225 -41.41 32.07 -31.17
N ILE A 226 -40.67 32.98 -30.53
CA ILE A 226 -40.91 33.38 -29.14
C ILE A 226 -41.75 34.65 -29.17
N LYS A 227 -43.08 34.50 -29.14
CA LYS A 227 -44.01 35.58 -28.78
C LYS A 227 -44.43 35.35 -27.34
N THR A 228 -43.68 35.92 -26.42
CA THR A 228 -44.06 35.96 -25.01
C THR A 228 -44.20 37.42 -24.62
N ASP A 229 -45.43 37.94 -24.71
CA ASP A 229 -45.77 39.30 -24.27
C ASP A 229 -45.78 39.41 -22.72
N ASP A 230 -45.61 38.29 -22.01
CA ASP A 230 -45.71 38.21 -20.56
C ASP A 230 -44.35 37.94 -19.89
N TRP A 231 -43.89 38.92 -19.10
CA TRP A 231 -42.59 38.93 -18.43
C TRP A 231 -42.39 37.71 -17.51
N TYR A 232 -43.46 37.23 -16.88
CA TYR A 232 -43.42 36.10 -15.96
C TYR A 232 -42.97 34.78 -16.63
N ASN A 233 -43.33 34.57 -17.89
CA ASN A 233 -42.95 33.37 -18.64
C ASN A 233 -41.55 33.48 -19.26
N MET A 234 -41.02 34.70 -19.41
CA MET A 234 -39.70 34.94 -20.01
C MET A 234 -38.55 34.69 -19.03
N MET A 235 -38.76 34.99 -17.74
CA MET A 235 -37.72 34.86 -16.71
C MET A 235 -37.17 33.44 -16.51
N PRO A 236 -38.00 32.39 -16.35
CA PRO A 236 -37.51 31.02 -16.22
C PRO A 236 -36.72 30.53 -17.46
N ILE A 237 -37.13 30.99 -18.65
CA ILE A 237 -36.46 30.68 -19.91
C ILE A 237 -35.07 31.34 -19.92
N LEU A 238 -34.95 32.61 -19.52
CA LEU A 238 -33.64 33.29 -19.45
C LEU A 238 -32.71 32.66 -18.41
N ILE A 239 -33.24 32.29 -17.24
CA ILE A 239 -32.43 31.71 -16.16
C ILE A 239 -31.91 30.33 -16.55
N SER A 240 -32.78 29.44 -17.05
CA SER A 240 -32.39 28.08 -17.49
C SER A 240 -31.33 28.14 -18.60
N LYS A 241 -31.53 29.05 -19.55
CA LYS A 241 -30.58 29.35 -20.61
C LYS A 241 -29.23 29.83 -20.05
N GLY A 242 -29.24 30.84 -19.19
CA GLY A 242 -28.03 31.37 -18.55
C GLY A 242 -27.26 30.31 -17.76
N LEU A 243 -27.96 29.40 -17.08
CA LEU A 243 -27.35 28.28 -16.37
C LEU A 243 -26.60 27.34 -17.31
N ILE A 244 -27.19 26.98 -18.46
CA ILE A 244 -26.53 26.11 -19.45
C ILE A 244 -25.24 26.74 -19.97
N ILE A 245 -25.26 28.03 -20.31
CA ILE A 245 -24.04 28.75 -20.74
C ILE A 245 -23.01 28.79 -19.62
N SER A 246 -23.43 29.06 -18.39
CA SER A 246 -22.53 29.14 -17.24
C SER A 246 -21.80 27.82 -17.01
N VAL A 247 -22.52 26.69 -17.03
CA VAL A 247 -21.92 25.35 -16.87
C VAL A 247 -20.94 25.03 -18.00
N LEU A 248 -21.32 25.31 -19.26
CA LEU A 248 -20.45 25.07 -20.41
C LEU A 248 -19.20 25.96 -20.37
N TYR A 249 -19.35 27.22 -19.96
CA TYR A 249 -18.23 28.14 -19.79
C TYR A 249 -17.27 27.67 -18.70
N LEU A 250 -17.79 27.22 -17.54
CA LEU A 250 -16.96 26.66 -16.47
C LEU A 250 -16.23 25.40 -16.92
N ALA A 251 -16.88 24.51 -17.67
CA ALA A 251 -16.25 23.31 -18.23
C ALA A 251 -15.12 23.68 -19.21
N LEU A 252 -15.35 24.63 -20.12
CA LEU A 252 -14.33 25.14 -21.04
C LEU A 252 -13.16 25.78 -20.28
N HIS A 253 -13.46 26.62 -19.29
CA HIS A 253 -12.46 27.26 -18.44
C HIS A 253 -11.58 26.23 -17.73
N GLN A 254 -12.18 25.18 -17.16
CA GLN A 254 -11.44 24.11 -16.49
C GLN A 254 -10.56 23.31 -17.46
N CYS A 255 -11.05 23.02 -18.68
CA CYS A 255 -10.25 22.34 -19.70
C CYS A 255 -9.02 23.16 -20.10
N ILE A 256 -9.21 24.47 -20.33
CA ILE A 256 -8.11 25.40 -20.65
C ILE A 256 -7.11 25.48 -19.50
N LYS A 257 -7.59 25.53 -18.25
CA LYS A 257 -6.74 25.55 -17.05
C LYS A 257 -5.91 24.27 -16.94
N ASN A 258 -6.52 23.10 -17.11
CA ASN A 258 -5.82 21.82 -17.06
C ASN A 258 -4.77 21.70 -18.17
N TYR A 259 -5.10 22.13 -19.39
CA TYR A 259 -4.14 22.20 -20.48
C TYR A 259 -2.94 23.09 -20.14
N LYS A 260 -3.19 24.31 -19.65
CA LYS A 260 -2.14 25.25 -19.23
C LYS A 260 -1.24 24.67 -18.14
N THR A 261 -1.83 24.03 -17.12
CA THR A 261 -1.07 23.39 -16.04
C THR A 261 -0.18 22.27 -16.56
N HIS A 262 -0.70 21.37 -17.40
CA HIS A 262 0.10 20.29 -17.96
C HIS A 262 1.22 20.80 -18.88
N ARG A 263 0.96 21.83 -19.69
CA ARG A 263 2.00 22.47 -20.51
C ARG A 263 3.04 23.20 -19.68
N HIS A 264 2.64 23.85 -18.58
CA HIS A 264 3.57 24.45 -17.63
C HIS A 264 4.49 23.39 -17.03
N LEU A 265 3.93 22.29 -16.52
CA LEU A 265 4.69 21.19 -15.91
C LEU A 265 5.60 20.49 -16.93
N TYR A 266 5.14 20.31 -18.17
CA TYR A 266 5.98 19.83 -19.27
C TYR A 266 7.22 20.71 -19.46
N ILE A 267 7.04 22.03 -19.62
CA ILE A 267 8.15 22.96 -19.85
C ILE A 267 9.09 23.01 -18.66
N LEU A 268 8.55 23.02 -17.44
CA LEU A 268 9.34 23.05 -16.21
C LEU A 268 10.22 21.81 -16.08
N ASN A 269 9.64 20.61 -16.25
CA ASN A 269 10.40 19.37 -16.18
C ASN A 269 11.38 19.23 -17.36
N LYS A 270 11.02 19.72 -18.55
CA LYS A 270 11.95 19.73 -19.69
C LYS A 270 13.13 20.67 -19.46
N HIS A 271 12.90 21.82 -18.84
CA HIS A 271 13.96 22.73 -18.43
C HIS A 271 14.90 22.09 -17.40
N ARG A 272 14.36 21.38 -16.39
CA ARG A 272 15.15 20.64 -15.39
C ARG A 272 15.99 19.53 -16.01
N ASP A 273 15.41 18.76 -16.94
CA ASP A 273 16.12 17.76 -17.74
C ASP A 273 17.32 18.38 -18.49
N ASN A 274 17.07 19.45 -19.24
CA ASN A 274 18.11 20.13 -20.02
C ASN A 274 19.18 20.76 -19.14
N ALA A 275 18.80 21.37 -18.00
CA ALA A 275 19.75 21.98 -17.06
C ALA A 275 20.70 20.93 -16.46
N LEU A 276 20.20 19.74 -16.12
CA LEU A 276 21.00 18.64 -15.59
C LEU A 276 21.95 18.04 -16.62
N LYS A 277 21.49 17.82 -17.86
CA LYS A 277 22.35 17.38 -18.97
C LYS A 277 23.45 18.38 -19.30
N THR A 278 23.11 19.67 -19.24
CA THR A 278 24.05 20.76 -19.49
C THR A 278 25.08 20.84 -18.35
N PHE A 279 24.64 20.74 -17.09
CA PHE A 279 25.52 20.67 -15.93
C PHE A 279 26.51 19.50 -16.04
N GLU A 280 26.02 18.31 -16.36
CA GLU A 280 26.86 17.13 -16.57
C GLU A 280 27.89 17.34 -17.68
N ALA A 281 27.47 17.85 -18.84
CA ALA A 281 28.38 18.14 -19.95
C ALA A 281 29.48 19.15 -19.55
N PHE A 282 29.14 20.17 -18.76
CA PHE A 282 30.11 21.14 -18.26
C PHE A 282 31.04 20.56 -17.19
N VAL A 283 30.53 19.75 -16.25
CA VAL A 283 31.37 19.12 -15.22
C VAL A 283 32.34 18.13 -15.85
N ASN A 284 31.89 17.33 -16.83
CA ASN A 284 32.74 16.43 -17.60
C ASN A 284 33.84 17.20 -18.36
N ALA A 285 33.53 18.39 -18.89
CA ALA A 285 34.49 19.23 -19.61
C ALA A 285 35.45 20.02 -18.70
N SER A 286 35.05 20.35 -17.46
CA SER A 286 35.81 21.19 -16.51
C SER A 286 36.65 20.39 -15.50
N SER A 287 37.08 19.17 -15.85
CA SER A 287 37.52 18.10 -14.94
C SER A 287 38.72 18.39 -14.01
N LYS A 288 39.32 19.59 -14.04
CA LYS A 288 40.48 19.99 -13.22
C LYS A 288 40.27 21.20 -12.30
N ASP A 289 39.20 21.97 -12.46
CA ASP A 289 38.99 23.20 -11.69
C ASP A 289 37.82 23.05 -10.71
N LYS A 290 38.15 23.01 -9.41
CA LYS A 290 37.16 22.82 -8.33
C LYS A 290 36.22 24.02 -8.20
N ASP A 291 36.71 25.23 -8.40
CA ASP A 291 35.92 26.46 -8.24
C ASP A 291 34.87 26.59 -9.34
N VAL A 292 35.21 26.12 -10.55
CA VAL A 292 34.27 26.03 -11.69
C VAL A 292 33.18 24.99 -11.41
N ARG A 293 33.52 23.83 -10.85
CA ARG A 293 32.52 22.78 -10.50
C ARG A 293 31.54 23.24 -9.43
N ASP A 294 32.00 23.91 -8.37
CA ASP A 294 31.14 24.41 -7.28
C ASP A 294 30.21 25.54 -7.77
N THR A 295 30.71 26.38 -8.68
CA THR A 295 29.91 27.42 -9.34
C THR A 295 28.84 26.82 -10.26
N LEU A 296 29.20 25.83 -11.07
CA LEU A 296 28.28 25.10 -11.94
C LEU A 296 27.20 24.37 -11.13
N LEU A 297 27.54 23.79 -9.98
CA LEU A 297 26.60 23.11 -9.10
C LEU A 297 25.57 24.10 -8.54
N THR A 298 26.03 25.28 -8.14
CA THR A 298 25.16 26.36 -7.66
C THR A 298 24.23 26.87 -8.77
N ILE A 299 24.72 27.03 -9.99
CA ILE A 299 23.92 27.45 -11.15
C ILE A 299 22.88 26.37 -11.51
N ALA A 300 23.28 25.09 -11.50
CA ALA A 300 22.39 23.96 -11.76
C ALA A 300 21.30 23.85 -10.68
N ALA A 301 21.68 23.95 -9.40
CA ALA A 301 20.74 23.97 -8.28
C ALA A 301 19.73 25.13 -8.41
N LYS A 302 20.20 26.35 -8.67
CA LYS A 302 19.32 27.49 -8.94
C LYS A 302 18.40 27.22 -10.14
N SER A 303 18.89 26.61 -11.20
CA SER A 303 18.11 26.35 -12.42
C SER A 303 17.04 25.26 -12.24
N ILE A 304 17.26 24.29 -11.34
CA ILE A 304 16.32 23.18 -11.07
C ILE A 304 15.24 23.59 -10.08
N TYR A 305 15.62 24.37 -9.06
CA TYR A 305 14.73 24.75 -7.97
C TYR A 305 14.01 26.08 -8.17
N ASN A 306 14.48 26.95 -9.09
CA ASN A 306 13.75 28.17 -9.41
C ASN A 306 12.48 27.84 -10.22
N ILE A 307 11.32 28.22 -9.70
CA ILE A 307 10.03 28.04 -10.37
C ILE A 307 9.90 29.16 -11.42
N ASN A 308 10.37 28.86 -12.62
CA ASN A 308 10.36 29.82 -13.72
C ASN A 308 8.95 30.03 -14.29
N LYS A 309 8.64 31.28 -14.65
CA LYS A 309 7.42 31.66 -15.38
C LYS A 309 7.48 31.09 -16.79
N THR A 310 6.70 30.05 -17.09
CA THR A 310 6.65 29.48 -18.45
C THR A 310 5.64 30.18 -19.37
N GLY A 311 4.94 31.21 -18.89
CA GLY A 311 3.89 31.92 -19.63
C GLY A 311 2.53 31.23 -19.66
N TYR A 312 2.43 29.99 -19.18
CA TYR A 312 1.17 29.23 -19.16
C TYR A 312 0.32 29.44 -17.91
N LEU A 313 0.91 29.84 -16.78
CA LEU A 313 0.22 30.15 -15.53
C LEU A 313 0.31 31.65 -15.23
N SER A 314 -0.79 32.24 -14.76
CA SER A 314 -0.83 33.65 -14.33
C SER A 314 -0.08 33.86 -13.00
N LYS A 315 0.21 35.13 -12.66
CA LYS A 315 0.95 35.52 -11.44
C LYS A 315 0.26 35.09 -10.13
N GLU A 316 -1.04 34.86 -10.16
CA GLU A 316 -1.87 34.45 -9.01
C GLU A 316 -2.00 32.93 -8.90
N GLU A 317 -1.96 32.20 -10.02
CA GLU A 317 -2.01 30.73 -10.05
C GLU A 317 -0.64 30.09 -9.76
N GLN A 318 0.44 30.83 -9.97
CA GLN A 318 1.74 30.51 -9.41
C GLN A 318 1.73 30.91 -7.94
N GLY A 319 1.26 30.01 -7.07
CA GLY A 319 1.42 30.17 -5.63
C GLY A 319 2.85 30.62 -5.31
N ASN A 320 2.99 31.56 -4.38
CA ASN A 320 4.21 32.30 -4.06
C ASN A 320 5.28 31.38 -3.42
N PHE A 321 5.72 30.35 -4.14
CA PHE A 321 6.76 29.40 -3.75
C PHE A 321 8.11 29.90 -4.27
N ASN A 322 8.50 31.10 -3.86
CA ASN A 322 9.90 31.50 -3.88
C ASN A 322 10.60 30.80 -2.71
N LEU A 323 10.80 29.49 -2.80
CA LEU A 323 11.80 28.81 -1.98
C LEU A 323 13.16 29.23 -2.51
N THR A 324 13.72 30.27 -1.91
CA THR A 324 15.07 30.71 -2.23
C THR A 324 16.04 29.61 -1.80
N LEU A 325 17.12 29.38 -2.54
CA LEU A 325 18.17 28.41 -2.16
C LEU A 325 18.65 28.62 -0.70
N ASN A 326 18.61 29.88 -0.23
CA ASN A 326 18.90 30.29 1.14
C ASN A 326 17.96 29.68 2.19
N ASP A 327 16.69 29.45 1.85
CA ASP A 327 15.69 28.89 2.76
C ASP A 327 15.86 27.37 2.92
N ILE A 328 16.28 26.69 1.85
CA ILE A 328 16.64 25.25 1.88
C ILE A 328 17.97 25.05 2.63
N MET A 329 18.96 25.91 2.40
CA MET A 329 20.25 25.84 3.10
C MET A 329 20.11 26.03 4.61
N LYS A 330 19.26 26.95 5.07
CA LYS A 330 19.01 27.17 6.52
C LYS A 330 18.49 25.94 7.26
N HIS A 331 17.84 25.01 6.57
CA HIS A 331 17.30 23.78 7.16
C HIS A 331 18.24 22.57 7.09
N ILE A 332 19.35 22.67 6.35
CA ILE A 332 20.30 21.55 6.14
C ILE A 332 21.60 21.76 6.93
N THR A 333 21.97 23.00 7.27
CA THR A 333 23.08 23.25 8.20
C THR A 333 22.62 23.07 9.66
N PRO A 334 23.16 22.10 10.42
CA PRO A 334 23.03 22.13 11.86
C PRO A 334 23.73 23.38 12.41
N LYS A 335 23.12 24.01 13.42
CA LYS A 335 23.74 25.13 14.14
C LYS A 335 25.05 24.73 14.81
#